data_AF-A0A967BJY6-F1
#
_entry.id   AF-A0A967BJY6-F1
#
_cell.length_a   1.000
_cell.length_b   1.000
_cell.length_c   1.000
_cell.angle_alpha   90.00
_cell.angle_beta   90.00
_cell.angle_gamma   90.00
#
_symmetry.space_group_name_H-M   'P 1'
#
loop_
_entity.id
_entity.type
_entity.pdbx_description
1 polymer ?
#
loop_
_entity_poly.entity_id
_entity_poly.type
_entity_poly.pdbx_seq_one_letter_code
_entity_poly.pdbx_strand_id
1 'polypeptide(L)'
;MLNAVGTEAFPIVFAPATENNYQAGYWAGIVSNGEINLTYCKVKGAVTGLDVTKSPGAVAYSEFSKNTTGITLNYADQFTIDQCTITDNETGIQLLYSSPDVTNNMISNNTNYGLYAFRSKSKMTSNTFQSNGIYGLKISNKSMVSLIAMHPSNNPQVNNIFNINGDASVWIDRDNSPDFGKYLELNGQVYGGFNQFKNRGRNVDIFNDAEIVIANVNWWENMSIDGRGYVDTEPTADELFGPPAKIMASQSDSIPPSLEQAYIFELDDNYTDAITMYETVITDAPDGDYAVEALYGIIRCYSELEDFLSLDNTLLNYYSTYSNFPVGIASYDYSITVNTHLQQYDEALNRSIDLLDIVSGTDNEPHVLLEQGIIYSFIAADSTSPGQKQISPGSARQLAMETYQYVLNNYSESPSAEIAAWFLGETHVSSKPGELEAPIPQTFALHQNYPNPFNATTTIRYDIPERSIVSIKIYDILGREVATLVHNTMSAGFHELRWDGKDIQGIPVSTGMYIYKFTANSKVSKKQFVKNQKMVMMK
;
A
#
# COMPACT_ATOMS: atom_id res chain seq x y z
N MET A 1 20.63 14.98 -15.74
CA MET A 1 20.31 16.20 -14.97
C MET A 1 19.48 17.12 -15.84
N LEU A 2 18.26 17.47 -15.42
CA LEU A 2 17.42 18.49 -16.05
C LEU A 2 17.24 19.64 -15.06
N ASN A 3 17.54 20.88 -15.47
CA ASN A 3 17.30 22.06 -14.65
C ASN A 3 16.50 23.08 -15.47
N ALA A 4 15.25 23.34 -15.08
CA ALA A 4 14.36 24.27 -15.74
C ALA A 4 13.83 25.30 -14.73
N VAL A 5 14.27 26.55 -14.90
CA VAL A 5 13.96 27.64 -13.97
C VAL A 5 13.30 28.77 -14.74
N GLY A 6 11.98 28.90 -14.57
CA GLY A 6 11.19 30.04 -15.03
C GLY A 6 11.11 31.14 -13.98
N THR A 7 10.13 32.03 -14.15
CA THR A 7 9.73 33.01 -13.13
C THR A 7 8.21 33.07 -13.04
N GLU A 8 7.66 33.66 -11.98
CA GLU A 8 6.20 33.85 -11.85
C GLU A 8 5.59 34.56 -13.08
N ALA A 9 6.26 35.60 -13.58
CA ALA A 9 5.83 36.36 -14.75
C ALA A 9 6.03 35.60 -16.08
N PHE A 10 7.04 34.73 -16.14
CA PHE A 10 7.43 33.99 -17.35
C PHE A 10 7.73 32.53 -17.00
N PRO A 11 6.68 31.72 -16.76
CA PRO A 11 6.87 30.31 -16.46
C PRO A 11 7.28 29.53 -17.72
N ILE A 12 8.06 28.46 -17.53
CA ILE A 12 8.37 27.52 -18.61
C ILE A 12 7.19 26.59 -18.79
N VAL A 13 6.65 26.47 -20.01
CA VAL A 13 5.47 25.64 -20.30
C VAL A 13 5.87 24.39 -21.07
N PHE A 14 5.56 23.23 -20.51
CA PHE A 14 5.66 21.91 -21.14
C PHE A 14 4.26 21.41 -21.47
N ALA A 15 3.90 21.48 -22.75
CA ALA A 15 2.58 21.09 -23.23
C ALA A 15 2.63 20.65 -24.71
N PRO A 16 1.64 19.87 -25.18
CA PRO A 16 1.47 19.59 -26.60
C PRO A 16 1.33 20.86 -27.44
N ALA A 17 1.76 20.81 -28.71
CA ALA A 17 1.78 21.98 -29.59
C ALA A 17 0.39 22.55 -29.96
N THR A 18 -0.71 21.83 -29.69
CA THR A 18 -2.07 22.28 -30.01
C THR A 18 -2.82 22.67 -28.74
N GLU A 19 -2.97 23.97 -28.53
CA GLU A 19 -3.49 24.56 -27.28
C GLU A 19 -4.98 24.29 -27.00
N ASN A 20 -5.75 23.79 -27.98
CA ASN A 20 -7.21 23.89 -27.93
C ASN A 20 -7.96 22.70 -27.30
N ASN A 21 -7.30 21.61 -26.86
CA ASN A 21 -7.96 20.50 -26.17
C ASN A 21 -6.94 19.64 -25.38
N TYR A 22 -6.41 20.15 -24.27
CA TYR A 22 -5.63 19.33 -23.34
C TYR A 22 -6.54 18.32 -22.65
N GLN A 23 -6.54 17.10 -23.15
CA GLN A 23 -6.98 15.89 -22.44
C GLN A 23 -5.73 15.17 -21.92
N ALA A 24 -5.86 14.32 -20.90
CA ALA A 24 -4.71 13.53 -20.44
C ALA A 24 -4.21 12.58 -21.55
N GLY A 25 -2.89 12.28 -21.54
CA GLY A 25 -2.31 11.23 -22.37
C GLY A 25 -1.83 11.60 -23.79
N TYR A 26 -1.65 12.88 -24.14
CA TYR A 26 -1.12 13.26 -25.46
C TYR A 26 0.39 13.00 -25.64
N TRP A 27 1.13 12.94 -24.54
CA TRP A 27 2.57 12.71 -24.51
C TRP A 27 2.97 12.11 -23.17
N ALA A 28 4.14 11.48 -23.08
CA ALA A 28 4.58 10.81 -21.85
C ALA A 28 4.70 11.76 -20.66
N GLY A 29 5.12 13.00 -20.91
CA GLY A 29 5.49 13.98 -19.89
C GLY A 29 7.00 14.11 -19.71
N ILE A 30 7.42 14.65 -18.56
CA ILE A 30 8.84 14.76 -18.22
C ILE A 30 9.25 13.47 -17.50
N VAL A 31 10.13 12.67 -18.10
CA VAL A 31 10.63 11.42 -17.50
C VAL A 31 12.12 11.57 -17.18
N SER A 32 12.51 11.31 -15.94
CA SER A 32 13.91 11.47 -15.49
C SER A 32 14.40 10.30 -14.65
N ASN A 33 15.53 9.73 -15.07
CA ASN A 33 16.37 8.81 -14.30
C ASN A 33 17.66 9.48 -13.80
N GLY A 34 17.69 10.81 -13.76
CA GLY A 34 18.75 11.57 -13.13
C GLY A 34 18.18 12.78 -12.40
N GLU A 35 19.05 13.52 -11.70
CA GLU A 35 18.64 14.69 -10.91
C GLU A 35 17.80 15.67 -11.73
N ILE A 36 16.71 16.16 -11.13
CA ILE A 36 15.79 17.09 -11.78
C ILE A 36 15.39 18.24 -10.87
N ASN A 37 15.49 19.47 -11.39
CA ASN A 37 15.10 20.68 -10.69
C ASN A 37 14.16 21.50 -11.57
N LEU A 38 12.90 21.67 -11.14
CA LEU A 38 11.90 22.48 -11.84
C LEU A 38 11.45 23.63 -10.94
N THR A 39 11.46 24.85 -11.45
CA THR A 39 10.94 26.01 -10.72
C THR A 39 10.16 26.91 -11.66
N TYR A 40 8.97 27.36 -11.27
CA TYR A 40 8.07 28.14 -12.13
C TYR A 40 7.82 27.47 -13.49
N CYS A 41 7.51 26.18 -13.47
CA CYS A 41 7.16 25.39 -14.65
C CYS A 41 5.66 25.10 -14.69
N LYS A 42 5.10 24.90 -15.88
CA LYS A 42 3.72 24.42 -16.08
C LYS A 42 3.75 23.19 -16.97
N VAL A 43 3.27 22.05 -16.47
CA VAL A 43 3.26 20.78 -17.20
C VAL A 43 1.84 20.29 -17.40
N LYS A 44 1.43 20.12 -18.67
CA LYS A 44 0.02 19.87 -19.02
C LYS A 44 -0.18 18.78 -20.06
N GLY A 45 -1.31 18.06 -19.93
CA GLY A 45 -1.80 17.13 -20.96
C GLY A 45 -0.94 15.88 -21.16
N ALA A 46 -0.12 15.51 -20.17
CA ALA A 46 0.73 14.32 -20.21
C ALA A 46 0.01 13.07 -19.71
N VAL A 47 0.59 11.89 -19.94
CA VAL A 47 0.29 10.68 -19.16
C VAL A 47 0.76 10.95 -17.73
N THR A 48 2.06 11.16 -17.52
CA THR A 48 2.60 11.53 -16.21
C THR A 48 3.29 12.89 -16.35
N GLY A 49 2.79 13.95 -15.71
CA GLY A 49 3.38 15.29 -15.83
C GLY A 49 4.88 15.28 -15.52
N LEU A 50 5.26 14.72 -14.38
CA LEU A 50 6.65 14.43 -14.02
C LEU A 50 6.76 13.01 -13.48
N ASP A 51 7.63 12.19 -14.07
CA ASP A 51 8.01 10.85 -13.61
C ASP A 51 9.49 10.84 -13.26
N VAL A 52 9.80 10.62 -11.98
CA VAL A 52 11.17 10.53 -11.46
C VAL A 52 11.41 9.15 -10.88
N THR A 53 12.42 8.47 -11.40
CA THR A 53 12.82 7.16 -10.92
C THR A 53 14.26 7.19 -10.39
N LYS A 54 14.48 6.72 -9.16
CA LYS A 54 15.82 6.54 -8.56
C LYS A 54 16.71 7.77 -8.60
N SER A 55 16.13 8.94 -8.42
CA SER A 55 16.84 10.20 -8.60
C SER A 55 16.42 11.25 -7.57
N PRO A 56 17.37 12.03 -7.03
CA PRO A 56 17.05 13.19 -6.21
C PRO A 56 16.50 14.33 -7.06
N GLY A 57 15.93 15.35 -6.43
CA GLY A 57 15.51 16.55 -7.14
C GLY A 57 14.57 17.45 -6.35
N ALA A 58 14.11 18.50 -7.02
CA ALA A 58 13.14 19.41 -6.44
C ALA A 58 12.20 19.97 -7.50
N VAL A 59 10.95 20.20 -7.09
CA VAL A 59 9.97 20.94 -7.86
C VAL A 59 9.37 22.01 -6.98
N ALA A 60 9.48 23.26 -7.41
CA ALA A 60 9.01 24.40 -6.64
C ALA A 60 8.16 25.36 -7.49
N TYR A 61 7.16 26.01 -6.89
CA TYR A 61 6.36 27.07 -7.55
C TYR A 61 5.79 26.68 -8.93
N SER A 62 5.49 25.40 -9.13
CA SER A 62 5.17 24.83 -10.45
C SER A 62 3.74 24.29 -10.51
N GLU A 63 3.18 24.21 -11.71
CA GLU A 63 1.81 23.75 -11.96
C GLU A 63 1.82 22.42 -12.74
N PHE A 64 1.10 21.41 -12.24
CA PHE A 64 0.86 20.15 -12.93
C PHE A 64 -0.64 19.98 -13.11
N SER A 65 -1.12 20.10 -14.35
CA SER A 65 -2.56 20.06 -14.62
C SER A 65 -2.98 19.30 -15.85
N LYS A 66 -4.15 18.65 -15.78
CA LYS A 66 -4.74 17.88 -16.90
C LYS A 66 -3.87 16.72 -17.37
N ASN A 67 -3.14 16.09 -16.47
CA ASN A 67 -2.38 14.87 -16.72
C ASN A 67 -3.16 13.65 -16.20
N THR A 68 -2.81 12.44 -16.61
CA THR A 68 -3.32 11.24 -15.94
C THR A 68 -2.78 11.24 -14.51
N THR A 69 -1.47 11.32 -14.34
CA THR A 69 -0.82 11.57 -13.05
C THR A 69 -0.05 12.88 -13.09
N GLY A 70 -0.21 13.75 -12.09
CA GLY A 70 0.53 15.01 -12.03
C GLY A 70 2.03 14.80 -11.81
N ILE A 71 2.41 14.20 -10.68
CA ILE A 71 3.79 13.87 -10.33
C ILE A 71 3.85 12.42 -9.86
N THR A 72 4.78 11.62 -10.38
CA THR A 72 5.13 10.28 -9.91
C THR A 72 6.57 10.25 -9.44
N LEU A 73 6.79 9.77 -8.23
CA LEU A 73 8.10 9.52 -7.64
C LEU A 73 8.23 8.02 -7.36
N ASN A 74 9.27 7.38 -7.90
CA ASN A 74 9.51 5.94 -7.80
C ASN A 74 10.94 5.66 -7.31
N TYR A 75 11.10 5.18 -6.07
CA TYR A 75 12.41 5.12 -5.39
C TYR A 75 13.16 6.46 -5.41
N ALA A 76 12.46 7.59 -5.24
CA ALA A 76 13.03 8.93 -5.23
C ALA A 76 13.02 9.51 -3.81
N ASP A 77 13.97 9.09 -2.98
CA ASP A 77 14.01 9.35 -1.53
C ASP A 77 14.55 10.73 -1.13
N GLN A 78 15.23 11.45 -2.03
CA GLN A 78 15.77 12.80 -1.79
C GLN A 78 15.10 13.81 -2.73
N PHE A 79 13.78 13.93 -2.59
CA PHE A 79 12.98 14.77 -3.46
C PHE A 79 12.09 15.73 -2.69
N THR A 80 11.99 16.98 -3.14
CA THR A 80 11.10 17.98 -2.54
C THR A 80 10.05 18.46 -3.55
N ILE A 81 8.79 18.52 -3.11
CA ILE A 81 7.68 19.15 -3.85
C ILE A 81 7.19 20.31 -2.99
N ASP A 82 7.54 21.55 -3.34
CA ASP A 82 7.22 22.75 -2.56
C ASP A 82 6.38 23.77 -3.35
N GLN A 83 5.36 24.36 -2.73
CA GLN A 83 4.61 25.49 -3.31
C GLN A 83 4.06 25.23 -4.73
N CYS A 84 3.70 23.99 -5.03
CA CYS A 84 3.16 23.61 -6.33
C CYS A 84 1.63 23.63 -6.34
N THR A 85 1.06 23.79 -7.53
CA THR A 85 -0.36 23.60 -7.80
C THR A 85 -0.55 22.34 -8.63
N ILE A 86 -1.17 21.31 -8.05
CA ILE A 86 -1.42 20.02 -8.69
C ILE A 86 -2.93 19.86 -8.82
N THR A 87 -3.46 20.11 -10.01
CA THR A 87 -4.92 20.22 -10.22
C THR A 87 -5.43 19.61 -11.50
N ASP A 88 -6.67 19.15 -11.50
CA ASP A 88 -7.35 18.61 -12.68
C ASP A 88 -6.64 17.39 -13.30
N ASN A 89 -5.91 16.60 -12.51
CA ASN A 89 -5.35 15.32 -12.96
C ASN A 89 -6.31 14.16 -12.62
N GLU A 90 -6.00 12.92 -13.02
CA GLU A 90 -6.70 11.75 -12.42
C GLU A 90 -6.16 11.51 -11.01
N THR A 91 -4.85 11.32 -10.90
CA THR A 91 -4.11 11.30 -9.63
C THR A 91 -3.19 12.51 -9.56
N GLY A 92 -3.23 13.27 -8.46
CA GLY A 92 -2.37 14.44 -8.29
C GLY A 92 -0.90 14.04 -8.15
N ILE A 93 -0.56 13.41 -7.02
CA ILE A 93 0.80 12.94 -6.71
C ILE A 93 0.76 11.44 -6.43
N GLN A 94 1.70 10.68 -6.98
CA GLN A 94 1.87 9.26 -6.73
C GLN A 94 3.28 8.98 -6.21
N LEU A 95 3.36 8.46 -4.98
CA LEU A 95 4.62 8.10 -4.33
C LEU A 95 4.71 6.58 -4.28
N LEU A 96 5.73 6.02 -4.94
CA LEU A 96 6.02 4.59 -4.98
C LEU A 96 7.40 4.38 -4.35
N TYR A 97 7.47 3.67 -3.23
CA TYR A 97 8.74 3.35 -2.58
C TYR A 97 9.66 4.56 -2.37
N SER A 98 9.09 5.75 -2.17
CA SER A 98 9.81 7.02 -2.14
C SER A 98 9.68 7.70 -0.80
N SER A 99 10.64 8.58 -0.49
CA SER A 99 10.77 9.29 0.78
C SER A 99 10.74 10.83 0.68
N PRO A 100 9.85 11.47 -0.12
CA PRO A 100 9.95 12.90 -0.38
C PRO A 100 9.39 13.79 0.74
N ASP A 101 9.86 15.04 0.74
CA ASP A 101 9.20 16.16 1.42
C ASP A 101 8.14 16.78 0.50
N VAL A 102 6.91 16.87 1.00
CA VAL A 102 5.78 17.46 0.26
C VAL A 102 5.25 18.64 1.07
N THR A 103 5.56 19.88 0.66
CA THR A 103 5.31 21.07 1.47
C THR A 103 4.57 22.18 0.74
N ASN A 104 3.67 22.89 1.43
CA ASN A 104 3.03 24.11 0.92
C ASN A 104 2.26 23.95 -0.42
N ASN A 105 1.78 22.75 -0.75
CA ASN A 105 1.14 22.50 -2.06
C ASN A 105 -0.38 22.68 -2.03
N MET A 106 -0.93 23.10 -3.17
CA MET A 106 -2.36 23.04 -3.46
C MET A 106 -2.64 21.83 -4.34
N ILE A 107 -3.32 20.81 -3.79
CA ILE A 107 -3.61 19.53 -4.43
C ILE A 107 -5.14 19.40 -4.54
N SER A 108 -5.68 19.74 -5.70
CA SER A 108 -7.13 19.97 -5.81
C SER A 108 -7.78 19.49 -7.10
N ASN A 109 -9.07 19.18 -7.07
CA ASN A 109 -9.85 18.82 -8.26
C ASN A 109 -9.26 17.65 -9.08
N ASN A 110 -8.48 16.76 -8.45
CA ASN A 110 -8.04 15.54 -9.11
C ASN A 110 -9.18 14.50 -9.08
N THR A 111 -9.37 13.75 -10.16
CA THR A 111 -10.57 12.92 -10.37
C THR A 111 -10.62 11.72 -9.41
N ASN A 112 -9.47 11.14 -9.07
CA ASN A 112 -9.34 10.00 -8.15
C ASN A 112 -8.75 10.48 -6.83
N TYR A 113 -7.42 10.62 -6.76
CA TYR A 113 -6.72 10.93 -5.52
C TYR A 113 -5.98 12.25 -5.62
N GLY A 114 -5.95 13.00 -4.52
CA GLY A 114 -5.01 14.10 -4.37
C GLY A 114 -3.57 13.57 -4.32
N LEU A 115 -3.29 12.67 -3.38
CA LEU A 115 -2.01 11.96 -3.29
C LEU A 115 -2.22 10.49 -2.97
N TYR A 116 -1.48 9.60 -3.65
CA TYR A 116 -1.42 8.17 -3.35
C TYR A 116 0.00 7.78 -2.92
N ALA A 117 0.15 7.37 -1.66
CA ALA A 117 1.38 6.83 -1.10
C ALA A 117 1.32 5.29 -1.05
N PHE A 118 2.27 4.65 -1.71
CA PHE A 118 2.42 3.20 -1.75
C PHE A 118 3.84 2.82 -1.33
N ARG A 119 3.95 2.03 -0.25
CA ARG A 119 5.22 1.67 0.38
C ARG A 119 6.18 2.86 0.56
N SER A 120 5.62 4.03 0.79
CA SER A 120 6.35 5.29 0.78
C SER A 120 6.43 5.87 2.18
N LYS A 121 7.53 6.57 2.43
CA LYS A 121 7.74 7.39 3.61
C LYS A 121 7.58 8.83 3.13
N SER A 122 6.96 9.73 3.88
CA SER A 122 6.93 11.11 3.39
C SER A 122 6.49 12.03 4.50
N LYS A 123 7.16 13.17 4.58
CA LYS A 123 6.77 14.26 5.45
C LYS A 123 5.92 15.24 4.65
N MET A 124 4.73 15.52 5.16
CA MET A 124 3.79 16.43 4.52
C MET A 124 3.40 17.55 5.46
N THR A 125 3.72 18.78 5.07
CA THR A 125 3.41 19.97 5.87
C THR A 125 2.81 21.09 5.03
N SER A 126 1.92 21.89 5.62
CA SER A 126 1.34 23.07 4.95
C SER A 126 0.58 22.78 3.64
N ASN A 127 0.13 21.54 3.38
CA ASN A 127 -0.56 21.20 2.13
C ASN A 127 -2.07 21.39 2.23
N THR A 128 -2.72 21.70 1.12
CA THR A 128 -4.18 21.74 0.99
C THR A 128 -4.65 20.68 0.00
N PHE A 129 -5.41 19.70 0.49
CA PHE A 129 -6.10 18.66 -0.29
C PHE A 129 -7.57 19.01 -0.41
N GLN A 130 -8.01 19.46 -1.59
CA GLN A 130 -9.36 20.00 -1.76
C GLN A 130 -10.11 19.47 -2.98
N SER A 131 -11.35 19.03 -2.79
CA SER A 131 -12.24 18.67 -3.91
C SER A 131 -11.68 17.58 -4.84
N ASN A 132 -10.85 16.68 -4.30
CA ASN A 132 -10.43 15.47 -5.02
C ASN A 132 -11.56 14.44 -5.01
N GLY A 133 -11.73 13.70 -6.10
CA GLY A 133 -12.97 12.99 -6.42
C GLY A 133 -13.24 11.73 -5.62
N ILE A 134 -12.22 10.97 -5.23
CA ILE A 134 -12.33 9.79 -4.35
C ILE A 134 -11.71 10.12 -3.00
N TYR A 135 -10.39 10.34 -2.95
CA TYR A 135 -9.66 10.60 -1.70
C TYR A 135 -8.76 11.84 -1.77
N GLY A 136 -8.62 12.56 -0.67
CA GLY A 136 -7.55 13.56 -0.53
C GLY A 136 -6.18 12.88 -0.48
N LEU A 137 -6.04 11.90 0.41
CA LEU A 137 -4.83 11.10 0.61
C LEU A 137 -5.18 9.61 0.70
N LYS A 138 -4.51 8.77 -0.10
CA LYS A 138 -4.58 7.30 -0.03
C LYS A 138 -3.24 6.75 0.45
N ILE A 139 -3.27 5.84 1.43
CA ILE A 139 -2.09 5.23 2.05
C ILE A 139 -2.21 3.71 1.97
N SER A 140 -1.25 3.06 1.30
CA SER A 140 -1.27 1.61 1.07
C SER A 140 0.11 0.97 1.22
N ASN A 141 0.10 -0.35 1.47
CA ASN A 141 1.27 -1.23 1.52
C ASN A 141 2.40 -0.71 2.43
N LYS A 142 2.18 -0.70 3.75
CA LYS A 142 3.24 -0.40 4.74
C LYS A 142 3.88 0.97 4.54
N SER A 143 3.07 1.92 4.10
CA SER A 143 3.46 3.33 4.00
C SER A 143 3.50 3.98 5.37
N MET A 144 4.41 4.94 5.52
CA MET A 144 4.68 5.67 6.76
C MET A 144 4.61 7.17 6.48
N VAL A 145 3.39 7.66 6.27
CA VAL A 145 3.14 9.08 5.99
C VAL A 145 3.08 9.86 7.30
N SER A 146 3.83 10.95 7.35
CA SER A 146 3.91 11.87 8.47
C SER A 146 3.27 13.21 8.09
N LEU A 147 2.18 13.58 8.75
CA LEU A 147 1.47 14.86 8.57
C LEU A 147 1.73 15.82 9.74
N ILE A 148 2.94 15.78 10.32
CA ILE A 148 3.31 16.64 11.45
C ILE A 148 4.15 17.84 11.00
N ALA A 149 3.69 19.03 11.37
CA ALA A 149 4.51 20.21 11.56
C ALA A 149 4.37 20.59 13.03
N MET A 150 5.44 20.42 13.80
CA MET A 150 5.39 20.70 15.23
C MET A 150 5.32 22.20 15.46
N HIS A 151 4.12 22.67 15.81
CA HIS A 151 3.89 24.04 16.21
C HIS A 151 3.58 24.09 17.70
N PRO A 152 4.07 25.11 18.43
CA PRO A 152 3.56 25.41 19.77
C PRO A 152 2.03 25.57 19.71
N SER A 153 1.29 25.09 20.71
CA SER A 153 -0.18 25.14 20.77
C SER A 153 -0.78 26.54 20.75
N ASN A 154 0.02 27.56 21.08
CA ASN A 154 -0.36 28.96 20.94
C ASN A 154 -0.08 29.52 19.53
N ASN A 155 0.51 28.74 18.63
CA ASN A 155 0.66 29.04 17.21
C ASN A 155 -0.51 28.37 16.44
N PRO A 156 -1.47 29.16 15.93
CA PRO A 156 -2.69 28.65 15.30
C PRO A 156 -2.45 28.17 13.85
N GLN A 157 -1.22 27.84 13.46
CA GLN A 157 -0.91 27.43 12.10
C GLN A 157 -1.48 26.03 11.84
N VAL A 158 -2.45 25.98 10.93
CA VAL A 158 -2.92 24.74 10.32
C VAL A 158 -1.80 24.16 9.49
N ASN A 159 -1.45 22.91 9.79
CA ASN A 159 -0.46 22.15 9.07
C ASN A 159 -1.05 21.71 7.73
N ASN A 160 -1.79 20.61 7.66
CA ASN A 160 -2.46 20.22 6.42
C ASN A 160 -3.97 20.50 6.48
N ILE A 161 -4.56 20.85 5.34
CA ILE A 161 -6.00 21.09 5.20
C ILE A 161 -6.57 20.02 4.27
N PHE A 162 -7.55 19.26 4.74
CA PHE A 162 -8.36 18.33 3.95
C PHE A 162 -9.79 18.87 3.86
N ASN A 163 -10.22 19.25 2.66
CA ASN A 163 -11.45 20.01 2.48
C ASN A 163 -12.32 19.46 1.33
N ILE A 164 -13.48 18.89 1.68
CA ILE A 164 -14.53 18.49 0.73
C ILE A 164 -13.96 17.53 -0.33
N ASN A 165 -13.22 16.51 0.09
CA ASN A 165 -12.86 15.41 -0.80
C ASN A 165 -14.05 14.45 -0.94
N GLY A 166 -13.94 13.47 -1.85
CA GLY A 166 -14.98 12.52 -2.19
C GLY A 166 -15.37 11.56 -1.06
N ASP A 167 -15.24 10.27 -1.32
CA ASP A 167 -15.66 9.20 -0.41
C ASP A 167 -14.98 9.32 0.96
N ALA A 168 -13.68 9.66 0.99
CA ALA A 168 -12.94 9.95 2.21
C ALA A 168 -11.98 11.14 2.07
N SER A 169 -11.67 11.87 3.15
CA SER A 169 -10.52 12.79 3.12
C SER A 169 -9.20 12.01 3.11
N VAL A 170 -9.12 10.97 3.93
CA VAL A 170 -8.00 10.04 4.00
C VAL A 170 -8.49 8.61 3.96
N TRP A 171 -7.85 7.78 3.13
CA TRP A 171 -8.05 6.33 3.08
C TRP A 171 -6.77 5.60 3.47
N ILE A 172 -6.87 4.67 4.42
CA ILE A 172 -5.74 3.92 4.96
C ILE A 172 -6.05 2.43 4.89
N ASP A 173 -5.27 1.69 4.09
CA ASP A 173 -5.36 0.23 4.04
C ASP A 173 -4.72 -0.43 5.27
N ARG A 174 -4.85 -1.75 5.40
CA ARG A 174 -4.19 -2.51 6.48
C ARG A 174 -2.66 -2.36 6.45
N ASP A 175 -2.04 -2.55 7.61
CA ASP A 175 -0.59 -2.65 7.81
C ASP A 175 0.17 -1.35 7.51
N ASN A 176 -0.49 -0.19 7.61
CA ASN A 176 0.14 1.13 7.53
C ASN A 176 0.27 1.75 8.93
N SER A 177 1.23 2.66 9.11
CA SER A 177 1.46 3.33 10.39
C SER A 177 1.65 4.84 10.20
N PRO A 178 0.61 5.57 9.75
CA PRO A 178 0.71 7.00 9.56
C PRO A 178 0.66 7.77 10.89
N ASP A 179 1.36 8.91 10.92
CA ASP A 179 1.31 9.89 12.01
C ASP A 179 0.62 11.16 11.51
N PHE A 180 -0.61 11.39 11.98
CA PHE A 180 -1.44 12.54 11.63
C PHE A 180 -1.41 13.66 12.68
N GLY A 181 -0.50 13.63 13.64
CA GLY A 181 -0.39 14.70 14.61
C GLY A 181 -0.27 14.19 16.04
N LYS A 182 0.96 13.95 16.47
CA LYS A 182 1.27 13.65 17.86
C LYS A 182 1.15 14.85 18.79
N TYR A 183 0.64 14.64 20.02
CA TYR A 183 0.69 15.60 21.14
C TYR A 183 2.02 15.46 21.88
N LEU A 184 2.71 16.57 22.12
CA LEU A 184 3.92 16.58 22.95
C LEU A 184 3.92 17.76 23.93
N GLU A 185 4.27 17.53 25.20
CA GLU A 185 4.43 18.60 26.18
C GLU A 185 5.91 18.73 26.59
N LEU A 186 6.56 19.79 26.12
CA LEU A 186 7.96 20.11 26.42
C LEU A 186 8.06 21.44 27.16
N ASN A 187 8.70 21.44 28.33
CA ASN A 187 8.92 22.65 29.14
C ASN A 187 7.63 23.44 29.45
N GLY A 188 6.49 22.75 29.61
CA GLY A 188 5.19 23.38 29.86
C GLY A 188 4.55 24.03 28.62
N GLN A 189 5.11 23.79 27.43
CA GLN A 189 4.50 24.14 26.14
C GLN A 189 4.04 22.86 25.43
N VAL A 190 2.83 22.91 24.89
CA VAL A 190 2.28 21.83 24.06
C VAL A 190 2.70 22.06 22.61
N TYR A 191 3.10 21.00 21.92
CA TYR A 191 3.39 20.93 20.50
C TYR A 191 2.44 19.92 19.84
N GLY A 192 2.02 20.20 18.61
CA GLY A 192 1.16 19.31 17.85
C GLY A 192 1.25 19.55 16.35
N GLY A 193 0.96 18.51 15.56
CA GLY A 193 0.72 18.60 14.12
C GLY A 193 -0.75 18.90 13.85
N PHE A 194 -1.11 20.18 13.84
CA PHE A 194 -2.52 20.56 13.77
C PHE A 194 -3.07 20.49 12.34
N ASN A 195 -3.63 19.36 11.92
CA ASN A 195 -4.29 19.24 10.63
C ASN A 195 -5.78 19.59 10.74
N GLN A 196 -6.36 20.09 9.65
CA GLN A 196 -7.78 20.42 9.57
C GLN A 196 -8.49 19.46 8.62
N PHE A 197 -9.55 18.81 9.10
CA PHE A 197 -10.38 17.91 8.31
C PHE A 197 -11.82 18.41 8.23
N LYS A 198 -12.31 18.49 6.99
CA LYS A 198 -13.65 18.96 6.67
C LYS A 198 -14.27 18.12 5.56
N ASN A 199 -15.34 17.39 5.87
CA ASN A 199 -16.11 16.66 4.88
C ASN A 199 -17.59 17.10 4.76
N ARG A 200 -18.23 16.82 3.62
CA ARG A 200 -19.65 17.09 3.37
C ARG A 200 -20.52 15.98 3.95
N GLY A 201 -20.89 16.09 5.23
CA GLY A 201 -22.08 15.47 5.82
C GLY A 201 -22.20 13.93 5.82
N ARG A 202 -22.27 13.27 4.66
CA ARG A 202 -22.43 11.80 4.50
C ARG A 202 -21.13 11.05 4.18
N ASN A 203 -20.05 11.76 3.88
CA ASN A 203 -18.75 11.16 3.52
C ASN A 203 -17.87 11.05 4.77
N VAL A 204 -16.93 10.10 4.79
CA VAL A 204 -16.06 9.82 5.95
C VAL A 204 -14.84 10.74 5.95
N ASP A 205 -14.38 11.22 7.10
CA ASP A 205 -13.12 11.98 7.15
C ASP A 205 -11.94 11.04 7.00
N ILE A 206 -11.93 9.97 7.80
CA ILE A 206 -10.88 8.96 7.77
C ILE A 206 -11.53 7.59 7.62
N PHE A 207 -11.15 6.87 6.57
CA PHE A 207 -11.31 5.42 6.51
C PHE A 207 -10.04 4.75 7.03
N ASN A 208 -10.16 3.88 8.03
CA ASN A 208 -9.03 3.24 8.71
C ASN A 208 -9.17 1.70 8.78
N ASP A 209 -8.41 0.99 7.93
CA ASP A 209 -8.23 -0.47 8.06
C ASP A 209 -6.85 -0.85 8.65
N ALA A 210 -6.03 0.13 9.05
CA ALA A 210 -4.81 -0.08 9.83
C ALA A 210 -5.14 -0.40 11.30
N GLU A 211 -4.14 -0.80 12.09
CA GLU A 211 -4.38 -1.14 13.51
C GLU A 211 -4.62 0.11 14.35
N ILE A 212 -3.68 1.07 14.28
CA ILE A 212 -3.72 2.34 15.00
C ILE A 212 -3.25 3.47 14.08
N VAL A 213 -3.96 4.61 14.12
CA VAL A 213 -3.55 5.89 13.54
C VAL A 213 -3.32 6.89 14.66
N ILE A 214 -2.15 7.52 14.68
CA ILE A 214 -1.81 8.58 15.65
C ILE A 214 -2.41 9.90 15.16
N ALA A 215 -3.35 10.50 15.90
CA ALA A 215 -4.03 11.74 15.50
C ALA A 215 -4.43 12.63 16.69
N ASN A 216 -3.64 12.64 17.77
CA ASN A 216 -3.95 13.24 19.06
C ASN A 216 -4.40 14.72 19.01
N VAL A 217 -3.89 15.53 18.07
CA VAL A 217 -4.13 16.98 18.06
C VAL A 217 -4.46 17.49 16.67
N ASN A 218 -5.76 17.56 16.36
CA ASN A 218 -6.25 18.00 15.05
C ASN A 218 -7.50 18.89 15.18
N TRP A 219 -7.74 19.70 14.16
CA TRP A 219 -8.99 20.43 13.96
C TRP A 219 -9.97 19.57 13.15
N TRP A 220 -10.98 19.07 13.82
CA TRP A 220 -12.06 18.33 13.19
C TRP A 220 -13.26 19.25 12.99
N GLU A 221 -13.90 19.21 11.83
CA GLU A 221 -15.32 19.54 11.76
C GLU A 221 -16.14 18.30 12.22
N ASN A 222 -17.33 18.05 11.68
CA ASN A 222 -18.07 16.81 11.95
C ASN A 222 -17.23 15.59 11.56
N MET A 223 -16.49 15.00 12.50
CA MET A 223 -15.65 13.84 12.25
C MET A 223 -16.51 12.59 12.09
N SER A 224 -16.22 11.85 11.03
CA SER A 224 -16.73 10.51 10.79
C SER A 224 -15.57 9.59 10.46
N ILE A 225 -15.47 8.51 11.21
CA ILE A 225 -14.47 7.46 11.03
C ILE A 225 -15.21 6.19 10.62
N ASP A 226 -14.71 5.49 9.61
CA ASP A 226 -15.19 4.16 9.22
C ASP A 226 -14.00 3.23 9.02
N GLY A 227 -14.22 1.92 9.19
CA GLY A 227 -13.16 0.91 9.13
C GLY A 227 -13.02 0.09 10.42
N ARG A 228 -11.99 -0.74 10.47
CA ARG A 228 -11.74 -1.69 11.58
C ARG A 228 -10.69 -1.21 12.58
N GLY A 229 -9.92 -0.18 12.21
CA GLY A 229 -8.82 0.36 12.99
C GLY A 229 -9.21 1.41 14.01
N TYR A 230 -8.35 1.62 15.00
CA TYR A 230 -8.52 2.68 15.99
C TYR A 230 -7.81 3.95 15.53
N VAL A 231 -8.41 5.10 15.80
CA VAL A 231 -7.68 6.37 15.92
C VAL A 231 -7.38 6.51 17.41
N ASP A 232 -6.11 6.74 17.76
CA ASP A 232 -5.61 6.71 19.15
C ASP A 232 -6.33 7.70 20.10
N THR A 233 -7.13 8.61 19.55
CA THR A 233 -8.18 9.34 20.25
C THR A 233 -9.47 9.33 19.41
N GLU A 234 -10.54 8.67 19.85
CA GLU A 234 -11.88 8.91 19.30
C GLU A 234 -12.44 10.20 19.92
N PRO A 235 -12.53 11.32 19.19
CA PRO A 235 -13.15 12.52 19.72
C PRO A 235 -14.65 12.37 19.98
N THR A 236 -15.09 12.85 21.13
CA THR A 236 -16.51 12.95 21.47
C THR A 236 -17.16 14.10 20.70
N ALA A 237 -18.49 14.03 20.52
CA ALA A 237 -19.24 15.04 19.76
C ALA A 237 -19.06 16.49 20.29
N ASP A 238 -18.76 16.68 21.57
CA ASP A 238 -18.48 18.01 22.15
C ASP A 238 -17.05 18.50 21.85
N GLU A 239 -16.11 17.59 21.54
CA GLU A 239 -14.72 17.87 21.15
C GLU A 239 -14.56 18.15 19.64
N LEU A 240 -15.56 17.78 18.84
CA LEU A 240 -15.60 17.95 17.38
C LEU A 240 -16.01 19.35 16.89
N PHE A 241 -16.42 20.25 17.80
CA PHE A 241 -16.83 21.61 17.45
C PHE A 241 -15.94 22.65 18.12
N GLY A 242 -14.69 22.83 17.66
CA GLY A 242 -13.82 23.83 18.26
C GLY A 242 -12.35 23.86 17.79
N PRO A 243 -11.54 24.77 18.39
CA PRO A 243 -10.07 24.79 18.24
C PRO A 243 -9.45 23.43 18.68
N PRO A 244 -8.13 23.16 18.48
CA PRO A 244 -7.60 21.80 18.60
C PRO A 244 -7.98 21.19 19.95
N ALA A 245 -8.74 20.11 19.93
CA ALA A 245 -9.21 19.47 21.14
C ALA A 245 -8.11 18.56 21.68
N LYS A 246 -7.64 18.84 22.90
CA LYS A 246 -6.84 17.90 23.69
C LYS A 246 -7.78 16.82 24.18
N ILE A 247 -7.59 15.58 23.75
CA ILE A 247 -8.20 14.43 24.40
C ILE A 247 -7.09 13.76 25.19
N MET A 248 -7.18 13.87 26.52
CA MET A 248 -6.30 13.08 27.37
C MET A 248 -6.65 11.62 27.16
N ALA A 249 -5.64 10.83 26.78
CA ALA A 249 -5.75 9.39 26.58
C ALA A 249 -6.64 8.76 27.65
N SER A 250 -7.77 8.17 27.23
CA SER A 250 -8.47 7.22 28.07
C SER A 250 -7.58 6.00 28.24
N GLN A 251 -7.38 5.58 29.48
CA GLN A 251 -6.62 4.38 29.84
C GLN A 251 -7.03 3.18 28.96
N SER A 252 -6.12 2.78 28.08
CA SER A 252 -6.19 1.60 27.23
C SER A 252 -4.76 1.08 27.17
N ASP A 253 -4.52 -0.09 27.76
CA ASP A 253 -3.25 -0.84 27.93
C ASP A 253 -1.95 -0.02 27.82
N SER A 254 -1.23 0.13 28.95
CA SER A 254 -0.02 0.95 29.02
C SER A 254 1.00 0.56 27.94
N ILE A 255 1.22 1.48 27.00
CA ILE A 255 2.29 1.43 26.00
C ILE A 255 3.62 1.11 26.72
N PRO A 256 4.50 0.24 26.18
CA PRO A 256 5.79 -0.04 26.81
C PRO A 256 6.58 1.25 27.07
N PRO A 257 7.17 1.45 28.26
CA PRO A 257 7.98 2.64 28.55
C PRO A 257 9.15 2.84 27.57
N SER A 258 9.69 1.75 27.04
CA SER A 258 10.70 1.77 25.97
C SER A 258 10.14 2.35 24.67
N LEU A 259 8.91 2.00 24.28
CA LEU A 259 8.27 2.54 23.08
C LEU A 259 7.98 4.04 23.24
N GLU A 260 7.49 4.46 24.41
CA GLU A 260 7.28 5.88 24.72
C GLU A 260 8.59 6.67 24.63
N GLN A 261 9.68 6.13 25.21
CA GLN A 261 10.99 6.76 25.18
C GLN A 261 11.59 6.78 23.77
N ALA A 262 11.38 5.73 22.96
CA ALA A 262 11.81 5.69 21.57
C ALA A 262 11.20 6.83 20.77
N TYR A 263 9.89 7.06 20.96
CA TYR A 263 9.24 8.18 20.32
C TYR A 263 9.79 9.53 20.76
N ILE A 264 10.08 9.73 22.06
CA ILE A 264 10.66 10.99 22.53
C ILE A 264 11.99 11.25 21.81
N PHE A 265 12.85 10.23 21.70
CA PHE A 265 14.12 10.37 21.01
C PHE A 265 13.98 10.64 19.51
N GLU A 266 13.03 10.00 18.82
CA GLU A 266 12.77 10.26 17.40
C GLU A 266 12.33 11.71 17.16
N LEU A 267 11.53 12.27 18.09
CA LEU A 267 11.09 13.67 18.01
C LEU A 267 12.21 14.68 18.31
N ASP A 268 13.19 14.29 19.11
CA ASP A 268 14.37 15.11 19.42
C ASP A 268 15.47 14.98 18.34
N ASP A 269 15.16 14.38 17.19
CA ASP A 269 16.11 14.01 16.14
C ASP A 269 17.28 13.12 16.66
N ASN A 270 17.08 12.43 17.79
CA ASN A 270 18.05 11.54 18.41
C ASN A 270 17.81 10.08 17.96
N TYR A 271 17.96 9.86 16.66
CA TYR A 271 17.61 8.60 16.01
C TYR A 271 18.39 7.38 16.54
N THR A 272 19.63 7.54 16.98
CA THR A 272 20.43 6.43 17.53
C THR A 272 19.87 5.91 18.85
N ASP A 273 19.49 6.82 19.76
CA ASP A 273 18.89 6.43 21.04
C ASP A 273 17.44 5.94 20.82
N ALA A 274 16.72 6.52 19.86
CA ALA A 274 15.40 6.04 19.45
C ALA A 274 15.45 4.59 18.97
N ILE A 275 16.40 4.26 18.07
CA ILE A 275 16.63 2.89 17.60
C ILE A 275 16.82 1.97 18.81
N THR A 276 17.75 2.29 19.72
CA THR A 276 18.04 1.48 20.91
C THR A 276 16.80 1.18 21.74
N MET A 277 15.91 2.16 21.90
CA MET A 277 14.66 1.98 22.63
C MET A 277 13.65 1.12 21.86
N TYR A 278 13.52 1.30 20.55
CA TYR A 278 12.70 0.42 19.72
C TYR A 278 13.23 -1.03 19.72
N GLU A 279 14.55 -1.23 19.68
CA GLU A 279 15.14 -2.59 19.78
C GLU A 279 14.76 -3.27 21.10
N THR A 280 14.68 -2.48 22.18
CA THR A 280 14.24 -2.97 23.49
C THR A 280 12.80 -3.47 23.44
N VAL A 281 11.89 -2.73 22.78
CA VAL A 281 10.48 -3.15 22.59
C VAL A 281 10.41 -4.50 21.87
N ILE A 282 11.15 -4.65 20.77
CA ILE A 282 11.16 -5.90 19.98
C ILE A 282 11.78 -7.04 20.80
N THR A 283 12.85 -6.78 21.54
CA THR A 283 13.56 -7.81 22.31
C THR A 283 12.72 -8.32 23.48
N ASP A 284 11.99 -7.42 24.16
CA ASP A 284 11.18 -7.76 25.32
C ASP A 284 9.92 -8.55 24.95
N ALA A 285 9.30 -8.24 23.80
CA ALA A 285 8.08 -8.89 23.32
C ALA A 285 8.02 -8.97 21.79
N PRO A 286 8.77 -9.88 21.14
CA PRO A 286 8.85 -9.95 19.67
C PRO A 286 7.55 -10.38 18.98
N ASP A 287 6.63 -11.01 19.72
CA ASP A 287 5.26 -11.34 19.30
C ASP A 287 4.20 -10.37 19.86
N GLY A 288 4.63 -9.33 20.57
CA GLY A 288 3.74 -8.33 21.16
C GLY A 288 3.21 -7.34 20.13
N ASP A 289 2.08 -6.72 20.46
CA ASP A 289 1.34 -5.80 19.59
C ASP A 289 2.21 -4.63 19.09
N TYR A 290 3.22 -4.23 19.87
CA TYR A 290 4.11 -3.11 19.58
C TYR A 290 5.40 -3.49 18.81
N ALA A 291 5.66 -4.77 18.55
CA ALA A 291 6.94 -5.20 17.95
C ALA A 291 7.09 -4.71 16.49
N VAL A 292 6.03 -4.82 15.70
CA VAL A 292 6.03 -4.34 14.30
C VAL A 292 6.05 -2.82 14.24
N GLU A 293 5.37 -2.15 15.17
CA GLU A 293 5.41 -0.69 15.31
C GLU A 293 6.83 -0.19 15.65
N ALA A 294 7.52 -0.87 16.57
CA ALA A 294 8.90 -0.55 16.91
C ALA A 294 9.86 -0.80 15.73
N LEU A 295 9.65 -1.87 14.96
CA LEU A 295 10.40 -2.13 13.72
C LEU A 295 10.24 -0.98 12.72
N TYR A 296 9.02 -0.48 12.56
CA TYR A 296 8.73 0.68 11.74
C TYR A 296 9.43 1.95 12.26
N GLY A 297 9.48 2.17 13.58
CA GLY A 297 10.30 3.20 14.19
C GLY A 297 11.79 3.11 13.84
N ILE A 298 12.37 1.90 13.89
CA ILE A 298 13.76 1.63 13.50
C ILE A 298 13.97 1.97 12.02
N ILE A 299 13.07 1.54 11.14
CA ILE A 299 13.11 1.83 9.70
C ILE A 299 13.10 3.34 9.44
N ARG A 300 12.25 4.12 10.14
CA ARG A 300 12.24 5.58 10.02
C ARG A 300 13.58 6.18 10.47
N CYS A 301 14.05 5.81 11.65
CA CYS A 301 15.29 6.33 12.21
C CYS A 301 16.50 6.08 11.31
N TYR A 302 16.66 4.87 10.77
CA TYR A 302 17.74 4.58 9.81
C TYR A 302 17.58 5.34 8.50
N SER A 303 16.34 5.60 8.07
CA SER A 303 16.05 6.43 6.89
C SER A 303 16.52 7.86 7.10
N GLU A 304 16.24 8.46 8.26
CA GLU A 304 16.70 9.82 8.62
C GLU A 304 18.22 9.90 8.77
N LEU A 305 18.87 8.80 9.17
CA LEU A 305 20.32 8.68 9.23
C LEU A 305 20.97 8.39 7.86
N GLU A 306 20.19 8.13 6.81
CA GLU A 306 20.63 7.66 5.49
C GLU A 306 21.51 6.40 5.54
N ASP A 307 21.38 5.56 6.57
CA ASP A 307 22.21 4.37 6.80
C ASP A 307 21.48 3.06 6.43
N PHE A 308 21.22 2.92 5.13
CA PHE A 308 20.53 1.75 4.56
C PHE A 308 21.31 0.45 4.69
N LEU A 309 22.64 0.51 4.80
CA LEU A 309 23.47 -0.69 4.95
C LEU A 309 23.35 -1.27 6.37
N SER A 310 23.40 -0.42 7.40
CA SER A 310 23.14 -0.87 8.77
C SER A 310 21.69 -1.33 8.92
N LEU A 311 20.73 -0.63 8.30
CA LEU A 311 19.34 -1.05 8.28
C LEU A 311 19.18 -2.48 7.71
N ASP A 312 19.80 -2.79 6.56
CA ASP A 312 19.71 -4.14 5.98
C ASP A 312 20.20 -5.23 6.94
N ASN A 313 21.35 -4.98 7.60
CA ASN A 313 21.92 -5.92 8.57
C ASN A 313 20.99 -6.10 9.78
N THR A 314 20.41 -5.02 10.29
CA THR A 314 19.47 -5.06 11.43
C THR A 314 18.21 -5.86 11.06
N LEU A 315 17.62 -5.61 9.89
CA LEU A 315 16.44 -6.33 9.40
C LEU A 315 16.71 -7.83 9.23
N LEU A 316 17.88 -8.19 8.66
CA LEU A 316 18.26 -9.58 8.47
C LEU A 316 18.53 -10.29 9.81
N ASN A 317 19.09 -9.59 10.79
CA ASN A 317 19.27 -10.11 12.14
C ASN A 317 17.92 -10.38 12.83
N TYR A 318 16.95 -9.47 12.71
CA TYR A 318 15.61 -9.68 13.25
C TYR A 318 14.88 -10.81 12.56
N TYR A 319 14.97 -10.96 11.24
CA TYR A 319 14.41 -12.12 10.57
C TYR A 319 15.08 -13.42 11.06
N SER A 320 16.41 -13.46 11.15
CA SER A 320 17.13 -14.65 11.60
C SER A 320 16.77 -15.05 13.04
N THR A 321 16.52 -14.07 13.90
CA THR A 321 16.22 -14.28 15.33
C THR A 321 14.73 -14.56 15.58
N TYR A 322 13.85 -13.90 14.82
CA TYR A 322 12.41 -13.80 15.05
C TYR A 322 11.58 -14.29 13.85
N SER A 323 12.13 -15.18 13.00
CA SER A 323 11.49 -15.67 11.77
C SER A 323 10.08 -16.26 11.94
N ASN A 324 9.74 -16.74 13.13
CA ASN A 324 8.41 -17.28 13.45
C ASN A 324 7.41 -16.22 13.96
N PHE A 325 7.84 -14.96 14.08
CA PHE A 325 7.03 -13.85 14.61
C PHE A 325 6.74 -12.82 13.51
N PRO A 326 5.63 -12.06 13.62
CA PRO A 326 5.27 -11.03 12.66
C PRO A 326 6.40 -10.01 12.40
N VAL A 327 7.12 -9.61 13.45
CA VAL A 327 8.24 -8.66 13.34
C VAL A 327 9.39 -9.20 12.49
N GLY A 328 9.69 -10.50 12.55
CA GLY A 328 10.73 -11.11 11.73
C GLY A 328 10.34 -11.15 10.25
N ILE A 329 9.09 -11.54 9.95
CA ILE A 329 8.56 -11.57 8.58
C ILE A 329 8.50 -10.15 7.99
N ALA A 330 8.02 -9.18 8.78
CA ALA A 330 7.98 -7.77 8.38
C ALA A 330 9.38 -7.21 8.13
N SER A 331 10.38 -7.60 8.95
CA SER A 331 11.77 -7.21 8.76
C SER A 331 12.32 -7.73 7.44
N TYR A 332 12.07 -9.01 7.14
CA TYR A 332 12.53 -9.64 5.91
C TYR A 332 11.88 -9.03 4.66
N ASP A 333 10.58 -8.77 4.73
CA ASP A 333 9.85 -8.04 3.68
C ASP A 333 10.47 -6.67 3.42
N TYR A 334 10.67 -5.85 4.46
CA TYR A 334 11.24 -4.52 4.26
C TYR A 334 12.67 -4.55 3.71
N SER A 335 13.43 -5.61 4.03
CA SER A 335 14.78 -5.78 3.53
C SER A 335 14.86 -5.92 1.99
N ILE A 336 13.80 -6.40 1.33
CA ILE A 336 13.70 -6.44 -0.14
C ILE A 336 13.74 -5.02 -0.71
N THR A 337 13.01 -4.11 -0.08
CA THR A 337 12.94 -2.70 -0.48
C THR A 337 14.30 -2.02 -0.29
N VAL A 338 14.96 -2.28 0.85
CA VAL A 338 16.30 -1.74 1.15
C VAL A 338 17.33 -2.24 0.14
N ASN A 339 17.35 -3.53 -0.19
CA ASN A 339 18.28 -4.08 -1.19
C ASN A 339 17.99 -3.52 -2.59
N THR A 340 16.72 -3.28 -2.93
CA THR A 340 16.33 -2.65 -4.20
C THR A 340 16.83 -1.21 -4.28
N HIS A 341 16.79 -0.46 -3.18
CA HIS A 341 17.35 0.89 -3.04
C HIS A 341 18.88 0.87 -3.19
N LEU A 342 19.56 -0.05 -2.50
CA LEU A 342 21.01 -0.28 -2.59
C LEU A 342 21.47 -0.84 -3.96
N GLN A 343 20.54 -1.06 -4.89
CA GLN A 343 20.78 -1.66 -6.21
C GLN A 343 21.35 -3.08 -6.17
N GLN A 344 21.15 -3.79 -5.06
CA GLN A 344 21.50 -5.19 -4.84
C GLN A 344 20.37 -6.09 -5.35
N TYR A 345 20.06 -6.02 -6.65
CA TYR A 345 18.86 -6.62 -7.22
C TYR A 345 18.80 -8.15 -7.14
N ASP A 346 19.93 -8.84 -7.27
CA ASP A 346 19.95 -10.30 -7.16
C ASP A 346 19.60 -10.74 -5.72
N GLU A 347 20.09 -10.01 -4.72
CA GLU A 347 19.76 -10.27 -3.31
C GLU A 347 18.29 -9.94 -3.02
N ALA A 348 17.81 -8.77 -3.46
CA ALA A 348 16.39 -8.39 -3.35
C ALA A 348 15.47 -9.46 -3.98
N LEU A 349 15.85 -9.97 -5.15
CA LEU A 349 15.08 -11.01 -5.84
C LEU A 349 15.08 -12.33 -5.06
N ASN A 350 16.23 -12.81 -4.59
CA ASN A 350 16.29 -14.03 -3.78
C ASN A 350 15.39 -13.91 -2.54
N ARG A 351 15.48 -12.79 -1.81
CA ARG A 351 14.66 -12.56 -0.61
C ARG A 351 13.17 -12.48 -0.91
N SER A 352 12.80 -11.90 -2.05
CA SER A 352 11.40 -11.88 -2.47
C SER A 352 10.85 -13.26 -2.81
N ILE A 353 11.66 -14.15 -3.39
CA ILE A 353 11.27 -15.54 -3.68
C ILE A 353 11.08 -16.30 -2.37
N ASP A 354 12.06 -16.19 -1.46
CA ASP A 354 11.99 -16.81 -0.14
C ASP A 354 10.77 -16.32 0.66
N LEU A 355 10.45 -15.02 0.58
CA LEU A 355 9.28 -14.46 1.25
C LEU A 355 7.96 -14.94 0.63
N LEU A 356 7.88 -15.13 -0.69
CA LEU A 356 6.67 -15.65 -1.32
C LEU A 356 6.30 -17.06 -0.82
N ASP A 357 7.29 -17.91 -0.57
CA ASP A 357 7.06 -19.23 0.02
C ASP A 357 6.43 -19.12 1.43
N ILE A 358 6.66 -18.01 2.13
CA ILE A 358 6.12 -17.73 3.47
C ILE A 358 4.72 -17.09 3.38
N VAL A 359 4.52 -16.13 2.47
CA VAL A 359 3.31 -15.29 2.44
C VAL A 359 2.27 -15.70 1.40
N SER A 360 2.49 -16.77 0.63
CA SER A 360 1.55 -17.20 -0.41
C SER A 360 0.14 -17.46 0.15
N GLY A 361 -0.88 -16.98 -0.56
CA GLY A 361 -2.28 -17.05 -0.16
C GLY A 361 -2.69 -16.06 0.92
N THR A 362 -1.80 -15.17 1.38
CA THR A 362 -2.11 -14.07 2.31
C THR A 362 -2.36 -12.77 1.57
N ASP A 363 -2.88 -11.76 2.29
CA ASP A 363 -3.09 -10.41 1.74
C ASP A 363 -1.75 -9.73 1.33
N ASN A 364 -0.59 -10.24 1.77
CA ASN A 364 0.74 -9.72 1.43
C ASN A 364 1.32 -10.26 0.10
N GLU A 365 0.85 -11.41 -0.39
CA GLU A 365 1.33 -12.01 -1.65
C GLU A 365 1.36 -11.04 -2.84
N PRO A 366 0.29 -10.27 -3.14
CA PRO A 366 0.31 -9.33 -4.26
C PRO A 366 1.31 -8.17 -4.06
N HIS A 367 1.66 -7.80 -2.83
CA HIS A 367 2.66 -6.76 -2.56
C HIS A 367 4.08 -7.25 -2.89
N VAL A 368 4.41 -8.48 -2.49
CA VAL A 368 5.72 -9.09 -2.79
C VAL A 368 5.86 -9.38 -4.28
N LEU A 369 4.80 -9.87 -4.95
CA LEU A 369 4.80 -10.06 -6.40
C LEU A 369 4.99 -8.75 -7.16
N LEU A 370 4.32 -7.67 -6.75
CA LEU A 370 4.51 -6.36 -7.38
C LEU A 370 5.98 -5.92 -7.25
N GLU A 371 6.57 -6.03 -6.07
CA GLU A 371 7.96 -5.65 -5.83
C GLU A 371 8.94 -6.48 -6.67
N GLN A 372 8.68 -7.78 -6.87
CA GLN A 372 9.42 -8.61 -7.83
C GLN A 372 9.35 -8.06 -9.25
N GLY A 373 8.15 -7.70 -9.72
CA GLY A 373 7.97 -7.06 -11.03
C GLY A 373 8.82 -5.79 -11.16
N ILE A 374 8.85 -4.97 -10.11
CA ILE A 374 9.64 -3.73 -10.05
C ILE A 374 11.14 -4.02 -10.10
N ILE A 375 11.63 -5.01 -9.33
CA ILE A 375 13.02 -5.45 -9.35
C ILE A 375 13.40 -5.92 -10.76
N TYR A 376 12.56 -6.71 -11.43
CA TYR A 376 12.78 -7.12 -12.81
C TYR A 376 12.85 -5.93 -13.78
N SER A 377 11.96 -4.94 -13.63
CA SER A 377 12.03 -3.69 -14.41
C SER A 377 13.37 -2.96 -14.21
N PHE A 378 13.88 -2.92 -12.99
CA PHE A 378 15.18 -2.30 -12.71
C PHE A 378 16.37 -3.11 -13.26
N ILE A 379 16.34 -4.43 -13.17
CA ILE A 379 17.35 -5.29 -13.81
C ILE A 379 17.36 -5.08 -15.32
N ALA A 380 16.18 -4.93 -15.94
CA ALA A 380 16.03 -4.67 -17.36
C ALA A 380 16.53 -3.28 -17.79
N ALA A 381 16.42 -2.28 -16.91
CA ALA A 381 16.85 -0.91 -17.17
C ALA A 381 18.35 -0.68 -16.90
N ASP A 382 18.92 -1.37 -15.92
CA ASP A 382 20.35 -1.29 -15.61
C ASP A 382 21.16 -2.01 -16.70
N SER A 383 21.77 -1.24 -17.59
CA SER A 383 22.68 -1.74 -18.64
C SER A 383 24.15 -1.68 -18.23
N THR A 384 24.43 -1.19 -17.02
CA THR A 384 25.75 -0.68 -16.61
C THR A 384 26.45 -1.52 -15.55
N SER A 385 25.76 -2.37 -14.78
CA SER A 385 26.42 -3.24 -13.81
C SER A 385 27.19 -4.39 -14.50
N PRO A 386 28.53 -4.46 -14.38
CA PRO A 386 29.36 -5.49 -15.02
C PRO A 386 29.35 -6.85 -14.31
N GLY A 387 28.48 -7.02 -13.29
CA GLY A 387 28.34 -8.28 -12.56
C GLY A 387 27.65 -9.37 -13.38
N GLN A 388 27.85 -10.63 -13.00
CA GLN A 388 27.06 -11.76 -13.50
C GLN A 388 25.60 -11.60 -13.05
N LYS A 389 24.81 -10.81 -13.77
CA LYS A 389 23.36 -10.74 -13.54
C LYS A 389 22.80 -12.14 -13.67
N GLN A 390 22.04 -12.61 -12.68
CA GLN A 390 21.37 -13.91 -12.78
C GLN A 390 20.42 -13.96 -13.98
N ILE A 391 19.86 -12.81 -14.37
CA ILE A 391 18.83 -12.68 -15.40
C ILE A 391 19.27 -11.66 -16.45
N SER A 392 19.10 -12.01 -17.73
CA SER A 392 19.37 -11.09 -18.83
C SER A 392 18.35 -9.95 -18.88
N PRO A 393 18.71 -8.73 -19.31
CA PRO A 393 17.77 -7.60 -19.38
C PRO A 393 16.50 -7.88 -20.20
N GLY A 394 16.61 -8.65 -21.29
CA GLY A 394 15.47 -9.03 -22.11
C GLY A 394 14.51 -9.98 -21.37
N SER A 395 15.05 -10.99 -20.68
CA SER A 395 14.28 -11.90 -19.84
C SER A 395 13.64 -11.16 -18.65
N ALA A 396 14.37 -10.25 -18.02
CA ALA A 396 13.86 -9.45 -16.90
C ALA A 396 12.66 -8.59 -17.33
N ARG A 397 12.73 -7.93 -18.51
CA ARG A 397 11.58 -7.17 -19.03
C ARG A 397 10.34 -8.05 -19.23
N GLN A 398 10.51 -9.25 -19.78
CA GLN A 398 9.41 -10.17 -19.97
C GLN A 398 8.79 -10.61 -18.64
N LEU A 399 9.64 -11.01 -17.68
CA LEU A 399 9.21 -11.41 -16.34
C LEU A 399 8.48 -10.28 -15.62
N ALA A 400 8.96 -9.03 -15.72
CA ALA A 400 8.27 -7.87 -15.15
C ALA A 400 6.82 -7.77 -15.69
N MET A 401 6.64 -7.82 -17.00
CA MET A 401 5.32 -7.73 -17.64
C MET A 401 4.39 -8.90 -17.24
N GLU A 402 4.92 -10.13 -17.22
CA GLU A 402 4.18 -11.33 -16.80
C GLU A 402 3.73 -11.21 -15.34
N THR A 403 4.61 -10.75 -14.46
CA THR A 403 4.31 -10.54 -13.04
C THR A 403 3.24 -9.46 -12.84
N TYR A 404 3.35 -8.30 -13.49
CA TYR A 404 2.32 -7.25 -13.38
C TYR A 404 0.96 -7.74 -13.87
N GLN A 405 0.92 -8.45 -15.00
CA GLN A 405 -0.32 -9.02 -15.52
C GLN A 405 -0.91 -10.07 -14.57
N TYR A 406 -0.06 -10.89 -13.95
CA TYR A 406 -0.48 -11.88 -12.97
C TYR A 406 -1.11 -11.21 -11.74
N VAL A 407 -0.47 -10.15 -11.20
CA VAL A 407 -1.01 -9.38 -10.07
C VAL A 407 -2.36 -8.77 -10.44
N LEU A 408 -2.46 -8.13 -11.60
CA LEU A 408 -3.69 -7.50 -12.08
C LEU A 408 -4.85 -8.49 -12.25
N ASN A 409 -4.57 -9.67 -12.80
CA ASN A 409 -5.61 -10.67 -13.09
C ASN A 409 -6.08 -11.46 -11.87
N ASN A 410 -5.20 -11.70 -10.89
CA ASN A 410 -5.50 -12.57 -9.75
C ASN A 410 -5.79 -11.80 -8.46
N TYR A 411 -5.37 -10.53 -8.39
CA TYR A 411 -5.51 -9.68 -7.21
C TYR A 411 -6.05 -8.30 -7.59
N SER A 412 -7.01 -8.23 -8.51
CA SER A 412 -7.55 -6.99 -9.09
C SER A 412 -8.07 -5.97 -8.07
N GLU A 413 -8.47 -6.41 -6.88
CA GLU A 413 -8.96 -5.56 -5.78
C GLU A 413 -7.83 -5.07 -4.86
N SER A 414 -6.60 -5.55 -5.04
CA SER A 414 -5.47 -5.17 -4.20
C SER A 414 -4.90 -3.81 -4.62
N PRO A 415 -4.33 -3.03 -3.68
CA PRO A 415 -3.58 -1.81 -4.01
C PRO A 415 -2.41 -2.09 -4.99
N SER A 416 -1.85 -3.30 -4.96
CA SER A 416 -0.80 -3.71 -5.89
C SER A 416 -1.27 -3.82 -7.35
N ALA A 417 -2.51 -4.25 -7.59
CA ALA A 417 -3.04 -4.34 -8.94
C ALA A 417 -3.18 -2.96 -9.59
N GLU A 418 -3.52 -1.94 -8.80
CA GLU A 418 -3.55 -0.55 -9.26
C GLU A 418 -2.16 -0.10 -9.75
N ILE A 419 -1.11 -0.38 -8.97
CA ILE A 419 0.28 -0.05 -9.37
C ILE A 419 0.75 -0.92 -10.54
N ALA A 420 0.39 -2.20 -10.57
CA ALA A 420 0.72 -3.09 -11.69
C ALA A 420 0.11 -2.60 -13.02
N ALA A 421 -1.14 -2.12 -13.00
CA ALA A 421 -1.79 -1.52 -14.17
C ALA A 421 -1.03 -0.29 -14.67
N TRP A 422 -0.57 0.56 -13.75
CA TRP A 422 0.27 1.72 -14.09
C TRP A 422 1.56 1.29 -14.81
N PHE A 423 2.26 0.27 -14.32
CA PHE A 423 3.46 -0.27 -14.99
C PHE A 423 3.18 -0.89 -16.37
N LEU A 424 1.98 -1.41 -16.59
CA LEU A 424 1.54 -1.92 -17.89
C LEU A 424 1.13 -0.80 -18.87
N GLY A 425 1.06 0.45 -18.41
CA GLY A 425 0.55 1.58 -19.20
C GLY A 425 -0.97 1.50 -19.43
N GLU A 426 -1.68 0.72 -18.62
CA GLU A 426 -3.14 0.70 -18.62
C GLU A 426 -3.63 1.92 -17.85
N THR A 427 -4.32 2.85 -18.52
CA THR A 427 -5.05 3.92 -17.84
C THR A 427 -6.10 3.26 -16.94
N HIS A 428 -5.93 3.41 -15.63
CA HIS A 428 -6.47 2.52 -14.59
C HIS A 428 -7.86 1.92 -14.84
N VAL A 429 -7.97 0.64 -14.46
CA VAL A 429 -9.18 0.04 -13.91
C VAL A 429 -9.76 1.02 -12.90
N SER A 430 -10.90 1.60 -13.25
CA SER A 430 -11.65 2.47 -12.36
C SER A 430 -11.85 1.75 -11.03
N SER A 431 -11.15 2.19 -9.99
CA SER A 431 -11.54 2.03 -8.60
C SER A 431 -12.76 2.93 -8.29
N LYS A 432 -13.76 2.94 -9.18
CA LYS A 432 -15.11 3.28 -8.74
C LYS A 432 -15.61 2.08 -7.96
N PRO A 433 -16.01 2.24 -6.69
CA PRO A 433 -16.99 1.34 -6.12
C PRO A 433 -18.26 1.50 -6.97
N GLY A 434 -18.52 0.59 -7.91
CA GLY A 434 -19.86 0.49 -8.49
C GLY A 434 -20.02 0.12 -9.96
N GLU A 435 -19.01 -0.06 -10.80
CA GLU A 435 -19.31 -0.44 -12.20
C GLU A 435 -18.19 -1.20 -12.92
N LEU A 436 -17.90 -2.40 -12.41
CA LEU A 436 -17.62 -3.64 -13.14
C LEU A 436 -17.46 -4.76 -12.08
N GLU A 437 -18.43 -4.92 -11.19
CA GLU A 437 -18.46 -6.11 -10.35
C GLU A 437 -18.66 -7.32 -11.27
N ALA A 438 -17.65 -8.17 -11.38
CA ALA A 438 -17.90 -9.57 -11.69
C ALA A 438 -19.00 -10.02 -10.70
N PRO A 439 -20.14 -10.58 -11.17
CA PRO A 439 -21.29 -10.79 -10.32
C PRO A 439 -20.88 -11.54 -9.05
N ILE A 440 -21.16 -10.97 -7.88
CA ILE A 440 -20.93 -11.69 -6.63
C ILE A 440 -22.11 -12.66 -6.45
N PRO A 441 -21.85 -13.97 -6.27
CA PRO A 441 -22.92 -14.92 -6.04
C PRO A 441 -23.69 -14.55 -4.77
N GLN A 442 -25.01 -14.70 -4.79
CA GLN A 442 -25.86 -14.34 -3.64
C GLN A 442 -25.89 -15.43 -2.56
N THR A 443 -25.45 -16.65 -2.89
CA THR A 443 -25.51 -17.81 -2.01
C THR A 443 -24.33 -18.74 -2.24
N PHE A 444 -23.93 -19.48 -1.21
CA PHE A 444 -22.98 -20.58 -1.37
C PHE A 444 -23.55 -21.66 -2.31
N ALA A 445 -22.75 -22.12 -3.26
CA ALA A 445 -23.13 -23.21 -4.14
C ALA A 445 -21.95 -24.15 -4.44
N LEU A 446 -22.27 -25.42 -4.70
CA LEU A 446 -21.34 -26.41 -5.24
C LEU A 446 -21.97 -27.01 -6.49
N HIS A 447 -21.36 -26.75 -7.64
CA HIS A 447 -21.85 -27.20 -8.94
C HIS A 447 -21.39 -28.62 -9.24
N GLN A 448 -22.10 -29.27 -10.17
CA GLN A 448 -21.68 -30.56 -10.69
C GLN A 448 -20.35 -30.39 -11.43
N ASN A 449 -19.37 -31.25 -11.13
CA ASN A 449 -18.10 -31.25 -11.83
C ASN A 449 -18.29 -31.52 -13.33
N TYR A 450 -17.49 -30.90 -14.19
CA TYR A 450 -17.53 -31.12 -15.63
C TYR A 450 -16.11 -31.35 -16.18
N PRO A 451 -15.90 -32.38 -17.03
CA PRO A 451 -16.88 -33.41 -17.41
C PRO A 451 -17.25 -34.35 -16.24
N ASN A 452 -18.44 -34.95 -16.29
CA ASN A 452 -18.82 -36.07 -15.39
C ASN A 452 -19.74 -37.05 -16.16
N PRO A 453 -19.32 -38.30 -16.43
CA PRO A 453 -18.05 -38.91 -16.06
C PRO A 453 -16.83 -38.23 -16.72
N PHE A 454 -15.65 -38.29 -16.08
CA PHE A 454 -14.41 -37.71 -16.60
C PHE A 454 -13.33 -38.76 -16.84
N ASN A 455 -12.40 -38.46 -17.75
CA ASN A 455 -11.13 -39.19 -17.91
C ASN A 455 -9.98 -38.25 -17.60
N ALA A 456 -9.03 -38.70 -16.78
CA ALA A 456 -7.89 -37.96 -16.25
C ALA A 456 -8.22 -36.73 -15.40
N THR A 457 -8.99 -35.75 -15.89
CA THR A 457 -9.20 -34.49 -15.16
C THR A 457 -10.65 -33.98 -15.23
N THR A 458 -11.10 -33.30 -14.18
CA THR A 458 -12.40 -32.61 -14.12
C THR A 458 -12.26 -31.24 -13.45
N THR A 459 -13.14 -30.31 -13.80
CA THR A 459 -13.28 -29.01 -13.13
C THR A 459 -14.44 -29.05 -12.14
N ILE A 460 -14.22 -28.53 -10.93
CA ILE A 460 -15.22 -28.35 -9.88
C ILE A 460 -15.45 -26.85 -9.72
N ARG A 461 -16.70 -26.41 -9.87
CA ARG A 461 -17.10 -25.01 -9.67
C ARG A 461 -17.85 -24.84 -8.37
N TYR A 462 -17.62 -23.73 -7.68
CA TYR A 462 -18.26 -23.39 -6.42
C TYR A 462 -18.36 -21.89 -6.24
N ASP A 463 -19.37 -21.47 -5.49
CA ASP A 463 -19.74 -20.06 -5.36
C ASP A 463 -19.62 -19.65 -3.89
N ILE A 464 -19.06 -18.47 -3.65
CA ILE A 464 -18.83 -17.92 -2.32
C ILE A 464 -19.42 -16.51 -2.27
N PRO A 465 -20.50 -16.25 -1.50
CA PRO A 465 -21.11 -14.92 -1.44
C PRO A 465 -20.34 -13.93 -0.55
N GLU A 466 -19.46 -14.42 0.33
CA GLU A 466 -18.76 -13.63 1.33
C GLU A 466 -17.47 -14.33 1.79
N ARG A 467 -16.46 -13.58 2.25
CA ARG A 467 -15.14 -14.11 2.65
C ARG A 467 -15.27 -15.29 3.63
N SER A 468 -14.74 -16.45 3.26
CA SER A 468 -15.00 -17.73 3.95
C SER A 468 -13.76 -18.62 4.03
N ILE A 469 -13.60 -19.39 5.12
CA ILE A 469 -12.65 -20.52 5.16
C ILE A 469 -13.26 -21.68 4.39
N VAL A 470 -12.65 -22.04 3.28
CA VAL A 470 -13.15 -23.02 2.33
C VAL A 470 -12.32 -24.28 2.36
N SER A 471 -12.98 -25.43 2.33
CA SER A 471 -12.34 -26.72 2.11
C SER A 471 -13.10 -27.55 1.09
N ILE A 472 -12.41 -28.02 0.04
CA ILE A 472 -12.94 -29.04 -0.88
C ILE A 472 -12.08 -30.29 -0.77
N LYS A 473 -12.73 -31.39 -0.37
CA LYS A 473 -12.09 -32.68 -0.16
C LYS A 473 -12.78 -33.75 -0.97
N ILE A 474 -12.00 -34.70 -1.49
CA ILE A 474 -12.47 -35.87 -2.23
C ILE A 474 -12.42 -37.08 -1.32
N TYR A 475 -13.45 -37.90 -1.40
CA TYR A 475 -13.59 -39.17 -0.69
C TYR A 475 -13.92 -40.29 -1.66
N ASP A 476 -13.47 -41.50 -1.35
CA ASP A 476 -13.95 -42.71 -2.01
C ASP A 476 -15.32 -43.16 -1.43
N ILE A 477 -15.90 -44.21 -2.02
CA ILE A 477 -17.19 -44.77 -1.56
C ILE A 477 -17.16 -45.32 -0.13
N LEU A 478 -15.98 -45.58 0.44
CA LEU A 478 -15.80 -46.05 1.81
C LEU A 478 -15.62 -44.88 2.80
N GLY A 479 -15.65 -43.64 2.31
CA GLY A 479 -15.46 -42.43 3.11
C GLY A 479 -14.00 -42.12 3.45
N ARG A 480 -13.04 -42.78 2.78
CA ARG A 480 -11.61 -42.46 2.95
C ARG A 480 -11.29 -41.20 2.16
N GLU A 481 -10.61 -40.25 2.79
CA GLU A 481 -10.14 -39.04 2.12
C GLU A 481 -9.07 -39.41 1.09
N VAL A 482 -9.30 -38.99 -0.15
CA VAL A 482 -8.47 -39.28 -1.32
C VAL A 482 -7.59 -38.08 -1.64
N ALA A 483 -8.14 -36.86 -1.56
CA ALA A 483 -7.42 -35.62 -1.84
C ALA A 483 -8.06 -34.44 -1.09
N THR A 484 -7.25 -33.48 -0.67
CA THR A 484 -7.72 -32.13 -0.32
C THR A 484 -7.33 -31.20 -1.47
N LEU A 485 -8.30 -30.60 -2.14
CA LEU A 485 -8.09 -29.75 -3.31
C LEU A 485 -7.90 -28.28 -2.94
N VAL A 486 -8.54 -27.85 -1.86
CA VAL A 486 -8.38 -26.51 -1.29
C VAL A 486 -8.67 -26.56 0.20
N HIS A 487 -7.94 -25.77 0.99
CA HIS A 487 -8.17 -25.55 2.42
C HIS A 487 -7.70 -24.16 2.86
N ASN A 488 -8.26 -23.10 2.25
CA ASN A 488 -7.78 -21.72 2.42
C ASN A 488 -8.93 -20.75 2.74
N THR A 489 -8.60 -19.54 3.18
CA THR A 489 -9.57 -18.43 3.23
C THR A 489 -9.72 -17.86 1.83
N MET A 490 -10.95 -17.76 1.32
CA MET A 490 -11.26 -17.26 -0.03
C MET A 490 -12.22 -16.08 0.03
N SER A 491 -12.05 -15.12 -0.86
CA SER A 491 -12.95 -13.98 -1.05
C SER A 491 -14.27 -14.38 -1.72
N ALA A 492 -15.25 -13.47 -1.69
CA ALA A 492 -16.49 -13.65 -2.42
C ALA A 492 -16.21 -13.76 -3.92
N GLY A 493 -16.97 -14.59 -4.64
CA GLY A 493 -16.80 -14.79 -6.07
C GLY A 493 -17.22 -16.17 -6.56
N PHE A 494 -17.17 -16.32 -7.89
CA PHE A 494 -17.31 -17.59 -8.59
C PHE A 494 -15.93 -18.24 -8.74
N HIS A 495 -15.78 -19.46 -8.23
CA HIS A 495 -14.49 -20.15 -8.19
C HIS A 495 -14.53 -21.45 -8.97
N GLU A 496 -13.39 -21.84 -9.52
CA GLU A 496 -13.21 -23.16 -10.12
C GLU A 496 -11.83 -23.75 -9.79
N LEU A 497 -11.79 -25.06 -9.58
CA LEU A 497 -10.55 -25.80 -9.38
C LEU A 497 -10.54 -27.07 -10.23
N ARG A 498 -9.36 -27.55 -10.57
CA ARG A 498 -9.18 -28.77 -11.37
C ARG A 498 -8.68 -29.90 -10.49
N TRP A 499 -9.30 -31.07 -10.60
CA TRP A 499 -8.75 -32.31 -10.06
C TRP A 499 -8.22 -33.17 -11.21
N ASP A 500 -7.01 -33.69 -11.05
CA ASP A 500 -6.30 -34.50 -12.04
C ASP A 500 -6.38 -36.02 -11.78
N GLY A 501 -7.33 -36.43 -10.94
CA GLY A 501 -7.58 -37.84 -10.66
C GLY A 501 -6.48 -38.50 -9.84
N LYS A 502 -5.67 -37.74 -9.09
CA LYS A 502 -4.64 -38.27 -8.18
C LYS A 502 -5.07 -38.18 -6.72
N ASP A 503 -4.53 -39.09 -5.91
CA ASP A 503 -4.63 -39.03 -4.46
C ASP A 503 -3.57 -38.10 -3.83
N ILE A 504 -3.58 -37.98 -2.50
CA ILE A 504 -2.60 -37.20 -1.73
C ILE A 504 -1.14 -37.65 -1.91
N GLN A 505 -0.88 -38.86 -2.43
CA GLN A 505 0.45 -39.35 -2.76
C GLN A 505 0.85 -39.08 -4.23
N GLY A 506 0.00 -38.38 -4.99
CA GLY A 506 0.21 -38.13 -6.41
C GLY A 506 -0.03 -39.36 -7.30
N ILE A 507 -0.66 -40.42 -6.77
CA ILE A 507 -0.91 -41.65 -7.49
C ILE A 507 -2.29 -41.56 -8.18
N PRO A 508 -2.41 -41.90 -9.47
CA PRO A 508 -3.70 -41.94 -10.15
C PRO A 508 -4.68 -42.89 -9.47
N VAL A 509 -5.87 -42.40 -9.17
CA VAL A 509 -6.92 -43.19 -8.51
C VAL A 509 -7.58 -44.16 -9.50
N SER A 510 -8.28 -45.16 -8.97
CA SER A 510 -8.93 -46.18 -9.80
C SER A 510 -10.21 -45.66 -10.46
N THR A 511 -10.61 -46.27 -11.58
CA THR A 511 -11.96 -46.08 -12.13
C THR A 511 -12.99 -46.36 -11.04
N GLY A 512 -13.94 -45.45 -10.84
CA GLY A 512 -14.89 -45.59 -9.74
C GLY A 512 -15.68 -44.33 -9.44
N MET A 513 -16.53 -44.44 -8.42
CA MET A 513 -17.30 -43.32 -7.89
C MET A 513 -16.54 -42.64 -6.75
N TYR A 514 -16.56 -41.32 -6.77
CA TYR A 514 -15.97 -40.47 -5.73
C TYR A 514 -17.00 -39.43 -5.29
N ILE A 515 -16.82 -38.92 -4.07
CA ILE A 515 -17.65 -37.85 -3.50
C ILE A 515 -16.73 -36.69 -3.20
N TYR A 516 -17.08 -35.49 -3.65
CA TYR A 516 -16.41 -34.27 -3.20
C TYR A 516 -17.30 -33.49 -2.26
N LYS A 517 -16.71 -33.02 -1.17
CA LYS A 517 -17.34 -32.25 -0.10
C LYS A 517 -16.77 -30.85 -0.09
N PHE A 518 -17.64 -29.86 -0.26
CA PHE A 518 -17.35 -28.46 -0.04
C PHE A 518 -17.84 -28.05 1.35
N THR A 519 -16.95 -27.44 2.13
CA THR A 519 -17.26 -26.80 3.42
C THR A 519 -16.81 -25.36 3.34
N ALA A 520 -17.69 -24.41 3.65
CA ALA A 520 -17.35 -22.99 3.74
C ALA A 520 -17.81 -22.45 5.10
N ASN A 521 -16.89 -21.86 5.86
CA ASN A 521 -17.19 -21.17 7.11
C ASN A 521 -17.02 -19.67 6.88
N SER A 522 -18.14 -18.95 6.84
CA SER A 522 -18.14 -17.51 6.65
C SER A 522 -17.42 -16.80 7.79
N LYS A 523 -16.49 -15.90 7.43
CA LYS A 523 -15.82 -15.02 8.39
C LYS A 523 -16.71 -13.84 8.79
N VAL A 524 -17.65 -13.46 7.92
CA VAL A 524 -18.57 -12.32 8.06
C VAL A 524 -19.83 -12.74 8.82
N SER A 525 -20.70 -13.53 8.20
CA SER A 525 -21.97 -13.97 8.80
C SER A 525 -21.83 -15.06 9.87
N LYS A 526 -20.62 -15.63 10.06
CA LYS A 526 -20.34 -16.78 10.93
C LYS A 526 -21.15 -18.05 10.59
N LYS A 527 -21.79 -18.11 9.42
CA LYS A 527 -22.53 -19.29 8.96
C LYS A 527 -21.60 -20.34 8.38
N GLN A 528 -21.96 -21.61 8.56
CA GLN A 528 -21.30 -22.74 7.94
C GLN A 528 -22.18 -23.33 6.83
N PHE A 529 -21.59 -23.53 5.65
CA PHE A 529 -22.18 -24.23 4.52
C PHE A 529 -21.45 -25.54 4.26
N VAL A 530 -22.20 -26.63 4.05
CA VAL A 530 -21.64 -27.93 3.68
C VAL A 530 -22.47 -28.52 2.54
N LYS A 531 -21.81 -28.90 1.45
CA LYS A 531 -22.46 -29.58 0.31
C LYS A 531 -21.56 -30.68 -0.23
N ASN A 532 -22.19 -31.80 -0.60
CA ASN A 532 -21.51 -32.94 -1.23
C ASN A 532 -22.08 -33.17 -2.62
N GLN A 533 -21.24 -33.64 -3.53
CA GLN A 533 -21.61 -34.05 -4.89
C GLN A 533 -20.85 -35.31 -5.30
N LYS A 534 -21.40 -36.05 -6.26
CA LYS A 534 -20.82 -37.31 -6.76
C LYS A 534 -20.12 -37.08 -8.09
N MET A 535 -19.02 -37.79 -8.31
CA MET A 535 -18.32 -37.81 -9.59
C MET A 535 -17.92 -39.24 -9.97
N VAL A 536 -17.82 -39.51 -11.27
CA VAL A 536 -17.48 -40.82 -11.84
C VAL A 536 -16.21 -40.68 -12.67
N MET A 537 -15.16 -41.37 -12.25
CA MET A 537 -13.90 -41.44 -12.99
C MET A 537 -13.89 -42.65 -13.92
N MET A 538 -13.56 -42.41 -15.19
CA MET A 538 -13.29 -43.43 -16.20
C MET A 538 -11.83 -43.38 -16.59
N LYS A 539 -11.23 -44.56 -16.85
CA LYS A 539 -9.89 -44.65 -17.43
C LYS A 539 -9.99 -44.72 -18.95
#